data_AF-A0A919H119-F1
#
_entry.id   AF-A0A919H119-F1
#
_cell.length_a   1.000
_cell.length_b   1.000
_cell.length_c   1.000
_cell.angle_alpha   90.00
_cell.angle_beta   90.00
_cell.angle_gamma   90.00
#
_symmetry.space_group_name_H-M   'P 1'
#
loop_
_entity.id
_entity.type
_entity.pdbx_description
1 polymer ?
#
loop_
_entity_poly.entity_id
_entity_poly.type
_entity_poly.pdbx_seq_one_letter_code
_entity_poly.pdbx_strand_id
1 'polypeptide(L)'
;MSIAELQVYSVEEADVTGGVCVVRCIGGVARTGQVYAAGELRLGLRAIERYGRAVASFGAGHVAKVRLTGAVVALLTRGQVLTSVPPDGHSLAELESWLATGPPLLDEPRPRTLRVLAAARMQDEALPDEVRLRWGRVALAATHRCARAEEASDLVSGAELGSVRGYLIRTFGPGRGGDPAALCRDLLALIDLSPQQAAEEAAVWRELPQPRILHLRRIKSLIPWMAAARPHLQDADPLAEAADAWSAVRPRLP
;
A
#
# COMPACT_ATOMS: atom_id res chain seq x y z
N MET A 1 -1.70 -4.67 2.36
CA MET A 1 -0.42 -5.37 2.59
C MET A 1 0.28 -4.64 3.73
N SER A 2 0.66 -5.33 4.81
CA SER A 2 1.32 -4.70 5.97
C SER A 2 2.83 -4.53 5.74
N ILE A 3 3.40 -3.48 6.35
CA ILE A 3 4.86 -3.25 6.39
C ILE A 3 5.53 -4.40 7.12
N ALA A 4 6.70 -4.80 6.64
CA ALA A 4 7.52 -5.79 7.32
C ALA A 4 8.13 -5.17 8.58
N GLU A 5 7.88 -5.80 9.72
CA GLU A 5 8.43 -5.44 11.02
C GLU A 5 9.13 -6.64 11.63
N LEU A 6 10.37 -6.44 12.07
CA LEU A 6 11.23 -7.47 12.63
C LEU A 6 11.58 -7.12 14.07
N GLN A 7 11.16 -7.94 15.03
CA GLN A 7 11.63 -7.84 16.39
C GLN A 7 12.92 -8.63 16.56
N VAL A 8 13.98 -7.98 17.05
CA VAL A 8 15.27 -8.61 17.34
C VAL A 8 15.13 -9.51 18.58
N TYR A 9 15.52 -10.77 18.45
CA TYR A 9 15.59 -11.71 19.57
C TYR A 9 17.01 -11.82 20.12
N SER A 10 17.99 -11.97 19.22
CA SER A 10 19.41 -12.00 19.54
C SER A 10 20.24 -11.48 18.38
N VAL A 11 21.42 -10.95 18.70
CA VAL A 11 22.50 -10.65 17.74
C VAL A 11 23.55 -11.74 17.94
N GLU A 12 23.74 -12.58 16.94
CA GLU A 12 24.66 -13.73 16.98
C GLU A 12 26.07 -13.32 16.56
N GLU A 13 26.15 -12.46 15.54
CA GLU A 13 27.40 -11.95 14.97
C GLU A 13 27.20 -10.47 14.64
N ALA A 14 28.21 -9.64 14.90
CA ALA A 14 28.21 -8.25 14.45
C ALA A 14 29.65 -7.75 14.23
N ASP A 15 29.85 -7.04 13.12
CA ASP A 15 31.08 -6.34 12.77
C ASP A 15 30.77 -4.99 12.10
N VAL A 16 31.81 -4.32 11.59
CA VAL A 16 31.69 -3.01 10.93
C VAL A 16 30.94 -3.03 9.59
N THR A 17 30.73 -4.21 9.00
CA THR A 17 30.02 -4.39 7.72
C THR A 17 28.57 -4.84 7.90
N GLY A 18 28.24 -5.43 9.04
CA GLY A 18 26.91 -5.95 9.32
C GLY A 18 26.91 -7.00 10.41
N GLY A 19 25.99 -7.93 10.33
CA GLY A 19 25.91 -9.02 11.30
C GLY A 19 24.74 -9.95 11.06
N VAL A 20 24.61 -10.92 11.95
CA VAL A 20 23.57 -11.94 11.90
C VAL A 20 22.71 -11.84 13.14
N CYS A 21 21.40 -11.72 12.94
CA CYS A 21 20.43 -11.61 14.01
C CYS A 21 19.41 -12.73 13.91
N VAL A 22 18.91 -13.21 15.04
CA VAL A 22 17.66 -13.97 15.09
C VAL A 22 16.54 -12.97 15.31
N VAL A 23 15.56 -12.96 14.41
CA VAL A 23 14.45 -12.02 14.44
C VAL A 23 13.12 -12.75 14.31
N ARG A 24 12.07 -12.17 14.89
CA ARG A 24 10.68 -12.55 14.65
C ARG A 24 10.03 -11.52 13.74
N CYS A 25 9.41 -11.97 12.65
CA CYS A 25 8.55 -11.10 11.86
C CYS A 25 7.23 -10.92 12.62
N ILE A 26 6.94 -9.70 13.05
CA ILE A 26 5.75 -9.36 13.84
C ILE A 26 4.67 -8.70 12.97
N GLY A 27 5.06 -8.14 11.83
CA GLY A 27 4.16 -7.55 10.84
C GLY A 27 4.70 -7.76 9.42
N GLY A 28 3.79 -7.85 8.45
CA GLY A 28 4.13 -7.91 7.02
C GLY A 28 4.88 -9.16 6.56
N VAL A 29 5.62 -8.99 5.46
CA VAL A 29 6.48 -10.03 4.87
C VAL A 29 7.86 -9.44 4.60
N ALA A 30 8.84 -9.92 5.35
CA ALA A 30 10.24 -9.57 5.19
C ALA A 30 10.83 -10.28 3.97
N ARG A 31 11.62 -9.56 3.17
CA ARG A 31 12.23 -10.02 1.92
C ARG A 31 13.69 -9.56 1.84
N THR A 32 14.52 -10.42 1.27
CA THR A 32 15.89 -10.05 0.91
C THR A 32 15.90 -8.80 0.03
N GLY A 33 16.83 -7.87 0.30
CA GLY A 33 16.98 -6.58 -0.38
C GLY A 33 16.19 -5.44 0.26
N GLN A 34 15.36 -5.69 1.27
CA GLN A 34 14.69 -4.61 2.02
C GLN A 34 15.67 -3.90 2.95
N VAL A 35 15.40 -2.61 3.20
CA VAL A 35 16.08 -1.83 4.24
C VAL A 35 15.13 -1.68 5.42
N TYR A 36 15.71 -1.71 6.61
CA TYR A 36 15.05 -1.59 7.89
C TYR A 36 15.67 -0.43 8.68
N ALA A 37 14.85 0.25 9.46
CA ALA A 37 15.28 1.30 10.37
C ALA A 37 15.09 0.87 11.83
N ALA A 38 16.03 1.27 12.67
CA ALA A 38 15.99 1.14 14.13
C ALA A 38 16.31 2.53 14.73
N GLY A 39 15.27 3.33 14.99
CA GLY A 39 15.47 4.78 15.16
C GLY A 39 16.01 5.41 13.87
N GLU A 40 17.10 6.17 13.97
CA GLU A 40 17.78 6.79 12.81
C GLU A 40 18.73 5.81 12.08
N LEU A 41 18.98 4.63 12.64
CA LEU A 41 19.97 3.68 12.14
C LEU A 41 19.36 2.82 11.02
N ARG A 42 20.09 2.58 9.94
CA ARG A 42 19.61 1.81 8.77
C ARG A 42 20.38 0.52 8.56
N LEU A 43 19.63 -0.51 8.17
CA LEU A 43 20.08 -1.89 8.08
C LEU A 43 19.55 -2.54 6.81
N GLY A 44 20.43 -3.08 5.98
CA GLY A 44 20.02 -3.80 4.76
C GLY A 44 19.84 -5.29 5.01
N LEU A 45 18.68 -5.87 4.70
CA LEU A 45 18.44 -7.31 4.82
C LEU A 45 19.02 -8.06 3.62
N ARG A 46 20.14 -8.76 3.79
CA ARG A 46 20.88 -9.45 2.71
C ARG A 46 20.55 -10.92 2.54
N ALA A 47 20.20 -11.61 3.61
CA ALA A 47 19.84 -13.02 3.55
C ALA A 47 18.88 -13.38 4.66
N ILE A 48 18.03 -14.37 4.40
CA ILE A 48 17.09 -14.93 5.34
C ILE A 48 17.29 -16.44 5.35
N GLU A 49 17.41 -17.01 6.53
CA GLU A 49 17.51 -18.45 6.76
C GLU A 49 16.41 -18.89 7.73
N ARG A 50 15.69 -19.94 7.35
CA ARG A 50 14.68 -20.60 8.18
C ARG A 50 14.97 -22.09 8.27
N TYR A 51 15.06 -22.60 9.49
CA TYR A 51 15.33 -24.02 9.75
C TYR A 51 16.54 -24.56 8.96
N GLY A 52 17.63 -23.79 8.90
CA GLY A 52 18.84 -24.17 8.17
C GLY A 52 18.78 -24.00 6.64
N ARG A 53 17.70 -23.41 6.08
CA ARG A 53 17.54 -23.22 4.63
C ARG A 53 17.42 -21.75 4.27
N ALA A 54 18.16 -21.32 3.25
CA ALA A 54 18.03 -19.98 2.68
C ALA A 54 16.66 -19.82 2.01
N VAL A 55 15.99 -18.70 2.30
CA VAL A 55 14.70 -18.34 1.71
C VAL A 55 14.71 -16.89 1.26
N ALA A 56 13.87 -16.54 0.28
CA ALA A 56 13.78 -15.16 -0.22
C ALA A 56 12.90 -14.26 0.67
N SER A 57 12.03 -14.86 1.49
CA SER A 57 11.09 -14.12 2.33
C SER A 57 10.54 -14.94 3.50
N PHE A 58 9.99 -14.26 4.50
CA PHE A 58 9.20 -14.85 5.57
C PHE A 58 8.16 -13.86 6.11
N GLY A 59 7.01 -14.38 6.54
CA GLY A 59 5.87 -13.58 6.99
C GLY A 59 5.73 -13.52 8.51
N ALA A 60 4.81 -12.65 8.94
CA ALA A 60 4.46 -12.48 10.35
C ALA A 60 4.21 -13.81 11.08
N GLY A 61 4.57 -13.84 12.36
CA GLY A 61 4.48 -15.02 13.23
C GLY A 61 5.70 -15.95 13.16
N HIS A 62 6.59 -15.78 12.18
CA HIS A 62 7.74 -16.66 11.99
C HIS A 62 9.04 -16.04 12.50
N VAL A 63 9.92 -16.91 12.97
CA VAL A 63 11.31 -16.59 13.34
C VAL A 63 12.24 -16.98 12.19
N ALA A 64 13.25 -16.16 11.95
CA ALA A 64 14.31 -16.45 10.98
C ALA A 64 15.64 -15.91 11.49
N LYS A 65 16.72 -16.55 11.03
CA LYS A 65 18.07 -15.99 11.13
C LYS A 65 18.28 -15.09 9.91
N VAL A 66 18.63 -13.84 10.13
CA VAL A 66 18.77 -12.83 9.07
C VAL A 66 20.16 -12.24 9.07
N ARG A 67 20.72 -12.03 7.88
CA ARG A 67 21.96 -11.26 7.72
C ARG A 67 21.61 -9.83 7.38
N LEU A 68 22.01 -8.92 8.25
CA LEU A 68 21.83 -7.47 8.10
C LEU A 68 23.18 -6.83 7.72
N THR A 69 23.15 -5.79 6.87
CA THR A 69 24.31 -4.95 6.56
C THR A 69 24.20 -3.61 7.25
N GLY A 70 25.35 -3.07 7.68
CA GLY A 70 25.49 -1.79 8.37
C GLY A 70 26.19 -1.99 9.72
N ALA A 71 27.18 -1.15 10.03
CA ALA A 71 27.98 -1.20 11.27
C ALA A 71 27.13 -1.14 12.55
N VAL A 72 25.89 -0.67 12.42
CA VAL A 72 24.93 -0.46 13.50
C VAL A 72 24.26 -1.76 13.98
N VAL A 73 24.50 -2.91 13.34
CA VAL A 73 24.00 -4.22 13.82
C VAL A 73 24.50 -4.52 15.23
N ALA A 74 25.73 -4.12 15.56
CA ALA A 74 26.31 -4.29 16.89
C ALA A 74 25.57 -3.50 17.99
N LEU A 75 24.80 -2.47 17.61
CA LEU A 75 24.04 -1.62 18.53
C LEU A 75 22.60 -2.14 18.75
N LEU A 76 22.20 -3.19 18.05
CA LEU A 76 20.86 -3.74 18.18
C LEU A 76 20.69 -4.45 19.52
N THR A 77 19.53 -4.25 20.14
CA THR A 77 19.19 -4.86 21.42
C THR A 77 18.02 -5.82 21.29
N ARG A 78 17.97 -6.83 22.16
CA ARG A 78 16.84 -7.76 22.23
C ARG A 78 15.55 -6.98 22.50
N GLY A 79 14.51 -7.30 21.74
CA GLY A 79 13.19 -6.67 21.81
C GLY A 79 13.03 -5.46 20.87
N GLN A 80 14.12 -4.92 20.31
CA GLN A 80 14.07 -3.79 19.39
C GLN A 80 13.31 -4.16 18.12
N VAL A 81 12.42 -3.27 17.68
CA VAL A 81 11.65 -3.43 16.44
C VAL A 81 12.34 -2.68 15.32
N LEU A 82 12.60 -3.40 14.22
CA LEU A 82 13.10 -2.87 12.98
C LEU A 82 11.93 -2.73 12.00
N THR A 83 11.69 -1.52 11.52
CA THR A 83 10.59 -1.25 10.58
C THR A 83 11.15 -1.13 9.17
N SER A 84 10.55 -1.82 8.20
CA SER A 84 11.00 -1.69 6.81
C SER A 84 10.77 -0.27 6.29
N VAL A 85 11.78 0.28 5.62
CA VAL A 85 11.84 1.65 5.09
C VAL A 85 12.30 1.61 3.62
N PRO A 86 12.18 2.70 2.85
CA PRO A 86 12.70 2.74 1.49
C PRO A 86 14.22 2.52 1.49
N PRO A 87 14.79 1.92 0.45
CA PRO A 87 16.22 1.62 0.41
C PRO A 87 17.11 2.86 0.56
N ASP A 88 16.65 4.02 0.07
CA ASP A 88 17.48 5.22 -0.13
C ASP A 88 17.47 6.22 1.03
N GLY A 89 17.15 5.79 2.26
CA GLY A 89 17.34 6.70 3.41
C GLY A 89 16.17 7.62 3.75
N HIS A 90 15.30 7.93 2.79
CA HIS A 90 14.44 9.11 2.88
C HIS A 90 13.50 9.14 4.09
N SER A 91 13.58 10.22 4.85
CA SER A 91 12.57 10.69 5.81
C SER A 91 11.26 11.04 5.10
N LEU A 92 10.16 11.16 5.85
CA LEU A 92 8.88 11.58 5.29
C LEU A 92 8.95 12.96 4.62
N ALA A 93 9.69 13.90 5.22
CA ALA A 93 9.87 15.23 4.64
C ALA A 93 10.65 15.19 3.32
N GLU A 94 11.69 14.36 3.24
CA GLU A 94 12.45 14.15 2.01
C GLU A 94 11.60 13.44 0.94
N LEU A 95 10.76 12.47 1.33
CA LEU A 95 9.82 11.84 0.40
C LEU A 95 8.79 12.84 -0.13
N GLU A 96 8.26 13.73 0.71
CA GLU A 96 7.33 14.78 0.26
C GLU A 96 8.01 15.81 -0.65
N SER A 97 9.23 16.25 -0.32
CA SER A 97 10.02 17.16 -1.16
C SER A 97 10.38 16.51 -2.51
N TRP A 98 10.75 15.24 -2.48
CA TRP A 98 10.99 14.43 -3.68
C TRP A 98 9.74 14.32 -4.55
N LEU A 99 8.57 14.07 -3.96
CA LEU A 99 7.31 14.00 -4.71
C LEU A 99 6.94 15.31 -5.40
N ALA A 100 7.29 16.44 -4.78
CA ALA A 100 7.06 17.77 -5.34
C ALA A 100 7.99 18.11 -6.51
N THR A 101 9.06 17.34 -6.74
CA THR A 101 10.01 17.57 -7.84
C THR A 101 9.84 16.51 -8.94
N GLY A 102 9.76 16.99 -10.19
CA GLY A 102 9.44 16.19 -11.38
C GLY A 102 10.57 15.42 -12.08
N PRO A 103 11.88 15.57 -11.80
CA PRO A 103 12.88 14.78 -12.52
C PRO A 103 12.95 13.33 -12.00
N PRO A 104 13.32 12.36 -12.86
CA PRO A 104 13.49 10.98 -12.46
C PRO A 104 14.71 10.84 -11.57
N LEU A 105 14.62 9.96 -10.57
CA LEU A 105 15.78 9.60 -9.77
C LEU A 105 16.74 8.78 -10.64
N LEU A 106 18.05 9.03 -10.45
CA LEU A 106 19.09 8.08 -10.88
C LEU A 106 18.98 6.75 -10.10
N ASP A 107 18.36 6.80 -8.91
CA ASP A 107 18.05 5.67 -8.01
C ASP A 107 16.65 5.85 -7.37
N GLU A 108 15.56 5.55 -8.10
CA GLU A 108 14.19 5.68 -7.55
C GLU A 108 13.93 4.65 -6.44
N PRO A 109 13.45 5.01 -5.23
CA PRO A 109 12.97 4.01 -4.30
C PRO A 109 11.85 3.28 -5.02
N ARG A 110 12.04 1.97 -5.25
CA ARG A 110 11.16 1.14 -6.09
C ARG A 110 9.69 1.54 -5.85
N PRO A 111 8.97 2.14 -6.84
CA PRO A 111 7.68 2.78 -6.61
C PRO A 111 6.67 1.88 -5.91
N ARG A 112 6.71 0.57 -6.21
CA ARG A 112 5.92 -0.46 -5.54
C ARG A 112 6.24 -0.60 -4.04
N THR A 113 7.51 -0.57 -3.65
CA THR A 113 7.93 -0.61 -2.23
C THR A 113 7.45 0.63 -1.50
N LEU A 114 7.64 1.81 -2.09
CA LEU A 114 7.20 3.07 -1.49
C LEU A 114 5.67 3.12 -1.35
N ARG A 115 4.94 2.67 -2.36
CA ARG A 115 3.47 2.57 -2.33
C ARG A 115 3.00 1.68 -1.17
N VAL A 116 3.60 0.50 -1.00
CA VAL A 116 3.26 -0.42 0.10
C VAL A 116 3.56 0.20 1.47
N LEU A 117 4.73 0.83 1.62
CA LEU A 117 5.11 1.52 2.84
C LEU A 117 4.13 2.65 3.18
N ALA A 118 3.90 3.54 2.22
CA ALA A 118 3.05 4.71 2.43
C ALA A 118 1.60 4.30 2.76
N ALA A 119 1.06 3.30 2.05
CA ALA A 119 -0.29 2.77 2.31
C ALA A 119 -0.44 2.17 3.71
N ALA A 120 0.60 1.55 4.24
CA ALA A 120 0.56 1.00 5.58
C ALA A 120 0.81 2.07 6.66
N ARG A 121 1.69 3.05 6.43
CA ARG A 121 1.90 4.16 7.38
C ARG A 121 0.71 5.11 7.48
N MET A 122 -0.02 5.36 6.39
CA MET A 122 -1.29 6.11 6.47
C MET A 122 -2.39 5.35 7.24
N GLN A 123 -2.28 4.02 7.32
CA GLN A 123 -3.19 3.13 8.03
C GLN A 123 -2.79 2.85 9.49
N ASP A 124 -1.63 3.33 9.91
CA ASP A 124 -1.11 3.10 11.25
C ASP A 124 -1.77 4.04 12.27
N GLU A 125 -2.67 3.49 13.09
CA GLU A 125 -3.41 4.23 14.11
C GLU A 125 -2.54 4.70 15.29
N ALA A 126 -1.31 4.17 15.43
CA ALA A 126 -0.37 4.65 16.44
C ALA A 126 0.27 6.00 16.05
N LEU A 127 0.14 6.42 14.79
CA LEU A 127 0.67 7.70 14.32
C LEU A 127 -0.33 8.84 14.50
N PRO A 128 0.14 10.07 14.74
CA PRO A 128 -0.72 11.24 14.70
C PRO A 128 -1.39 11.40 13.33
N ASP A 129 -2.64 11.86 13.31
CA ASP A 129 -3.42 12.03 12.08
C ASP A 129 -2.71 12.90 11.04
N GLU A 130 -2.02 13.96 11.46
CA GLU A 130 -1.23 14.81 10.56
C GLU A 130 -0.12 14.02 9.85
N VAL A 131 0.54 13.09 10.54
CA VAL A 131 1.56 12.23 9.96
C VAL A 131 0.92 11.21 9.00
N ARG A 132 -0.24 10.66 9.35
CA ARG A 132 -0.99 9.74 8.49
C ARG A 132 -1.47 10.40 7.20
N LEU A 133 -1.96 11.65 7.28
CA LEU A 133 -2.36 12.46 6.12
C LEU A 133 -1.17 12.76 5.19
N ARG A 134 0.00 13.07 5.76
CA ARG A 134 1.25 13.21 5.00
C ARG A 134 1.60 11.92 4.25
N TRP A 135 1.56 10.77 4.94
CA TRP A 135 1.75 9.47 4.28
C TRP A 135 0.67 9.17 3.23
N GLY A 136 -0.55 9.64 3.41
CA GLY A 136 -1.60 9.58 2.41
C GLY A 136 -1.22 10.28 1.09
N ARG A 137 -0.63 11.47 1.18
CA ARG A 137 -0.09 12.17 -0.01
C ARG A 137 1.03 11.39 -0.68
N VAL A 138 1.91 10.81 0.12
CA VAL A 138 2.98 9.94 -0.40
C VAL A 138 2.40 8.71 -1.11
N ALA A 139 1.37 8.09 -0.53
CA ALA A 139 0.71 6.93 -1.11
C ALA A 139 0.04 7.26 -2.46
N LEU A 140 -0.64 8.41 -2.57
CA LEU A 140 -1.24 8.86 -3.83
C LEU A 140 -0.19 9.03 -4.92
N ALA A 141 0.89 9.76 -4.62
CA ALA A 141 1.89 10.07 -5.61
C ALA A 141 2.74 8.83 -5.99
N ALA A 142 3.06 7.97 -5.02
CA ALA A 142 3.70 6.68 -5.27
C ALA A 142 2.81 5.76 -6.12
N THR A 143 1.49 5.79 -5.93
CA THR A 143 0.53 5.03 -6.77
C THR A 143 0.53 5.53 -8.20
N HIS A 144 0.48 6.84 -8.42
CA HIS A 144 0.60 7.41 -9.77
C HIS A 144 1.91 7.04 -10.47
N ARG A 145 3.05 7.15 -9.77
CA ARG A 145 4.36 6.79 -10.35
C ARG A 145 4.48 5.28 -10.61
N CYS A 146 3.99 4.44 -9.70
CA CYS A 146 3.94 3.00 -9.87
C CYS A 146 3.10 2.60 -11.09
N ALA A 147 1.93 3.21 -11.27
CA ALA A 147 1.08 2.96 -12.44
C ALA A 147 1.76 3.35 -13.76
N ARG A 148 2.45 4.50 -13.78
CA ARG A 148 3.22 4.95 -14.96
C ARG A 148 4.39 4.01 -15.28
N ALA A 149 5.15 3.60 -14.26
CA ALA A 149 6.31 2.73 -14.44
C ALA A 149 5.93 1.31 -14.86
N GLU A 150 4.75 0.83 -14.44
CA GLU A 150 4.25 -0.51 -14.78
C GLU A 150 3.32 -0.51 -15.99
N GLU A 151 3.13 0.64 -16.67
CA GLU A 151 2.18 0.82 -17.78
C GLU A 151 0.79 0.26 -17.46
N ALA A 152 0.35 0.45 -16.21
CA ALA A 152 -0.92 -0.07 -15.73
C ALA A 152 -2.09 0.62 -16.46
N SER A 153 -3.13 -0.15 -16.78
CA SER A 153 -4.34 0.43 -17.38
C SER A 153 -5.04 1.39 -16.40
N ASP A 154 -5.79 2.34 -16.94
CA ASP A 154 -6.50 3.35 -16.14
C ASP A 154 -7.41 2.72 -15.08
N LEU A 155 -8.09 1.62 -15.42
CA LEU A 155 -8.95 0.90 -14.47
C LEU A 155 -8.17 0.29 -13.30
N VAL A 156 -6.95 -0.22 -13.55
CA VAL A 156 -6.09 -0.78 -12.49
C VAL A 156 -5.53 0.34 -11.61
N SER A 157 -4.97 1.38 -12.25
CA SER A 157 -4.43 2.56 -11.56
C SER A 157 -5.50 3.25 -10.71
N GLY A 158 -6.69 3.44 -11.29
CA GLY A 158 -7.81 4.09 -10.65
C GLY A 158 -8.40 3.30 -9.47
N ALA A 159 -8.35 1.97 -9.50
CA ALA A 159 -8.72 1.15 -8.34
C ALA A 159 -7.75 1.36 -7.16
N GLU A 160 -6.45 1.43 -7.43
CA GLU A 160 -5.44 1.68 -6.40
C GLU A 160 -5.57 3.11 -5.83
N LEU A 161 -5.71 4.11 -6.70
CA LEU A 161 -5.92 5.51 -6.29
C LEU A 161 -7.22 5.68 -5.51
N GLY A 162 -8.30 5.04 -5.96
CA GLY A 162 -9.59 5.01 -5.30
C GLY A 162 -9.49 4.44 -3.88
N SER A 163 -8.67 3.41 -3.68
CA SER A 163 -8.45 2.83 -2.36
C SER A 163 -7.75 3.78 -1.38
N VAL A 164 -6.76 4.53 -1.85
CA VAL A 164 -6.04 5.50 -1.02
C VAL A 164 -6.99 6.67 -0.68
N ARG A 165 -7.64 7.26 -1.68
CA ARG A 165 -8.57 8.39 -1.48
C ARG A 165 -9.78 8.02 -0.63
N GLY A 166 -10.40 6.88 -0.93
CA GLY A 166 -11.56 6.38 -0.20
C GLY A 166 -11.23 6.09 1.25
N TYR A 167 -10.04 5.54 1.54
CA TYR A 167 -9.57 5.41 2.92
C TYR A 167 -9.42 6.79 3.60
N LEU A 168 -8.77 7.75 2.94
CA LEU A 168 -8.50 9.07 3.53
C LEU A 168 -9.81 9.81 3.84
N ILE A 169 -10.78 9.80 2.92
CA ILE A 169 -12.11 10.38 3.13
C ILE A 169 -12.84 9.69 4.26
N ARG A 170 -12.88 8.35 4.26
CA ARG A 170 -13.56 7.59 5.33
C ARG A 170 -12.99 7.86 6.71
N THR A 171 -11.67 8.04 6.80
CA THR A 171 -10.96 8.14 8.09
C THR A 171 -10.87 9.57 8.59
N PHE A 172 -10.64 10.55 7.71
CA PHE A 172 -10.37 11.94 8.07
C PHE A 172 -11.48 12.91 7.63
N GLY A 173 -12.53 12.39 6.99
CA GLY A 173 -13.68 13.17 6.51
C GLY A 173 -13.40 13.99 5.24
N PRO A 174 -14.45 14.64 4.70
CA PRO A 174 -14.31 15.57 3.59
C PRO A 174 -13.41 16.76 3.96
N GLY A 175 -12.70 17.31 2.97
CA GLY A 175 -11.71 18.37 3.17
C GLY A 175 -10.34 17.79 3.49
N ARG A 176 -10.07 17.43 4.75
CA ARG A 176 -8.75 16.88 5.16
C ARG A 176 -8.42 15.57 4.46
N GLY A 177 -9.39 14.66 4.36
CA GLY A 177 -9.25 13.37 3.66
C GLY A 177 -9.38 13.46 2.14
N GLY A 178 -9.85 14.59 1.62
CA GLY A 178 -10.08 14.84 0.20
C GLY A 178 -11.53 15.20 -0.13
N ASP A 179 -11.84 15.23 -1.42
CA ASP A 179 -13.16 15.56 -1.97
C ASP A 179 -13.91 14.26 -2.38
N PRO A 180 -15.01 13.91 -1.68
CA PRO A 180 -15.86 12.76 -2.01
C PRO A 180 -16.49 12.83 -3.41
N ALA A 181 -16.93 14.01 -3.84
CA ALA A 181 -17.57 14.17 -5.15
C ALA A 181 -16.56 14.03 -6.29
N ALA A 182 -15.35 14.56 -6.11
CA ALA A 182 -14.24 14.29 -7.03
C ALA A 182 -13.90 12.79 -7.09
N LEU A 183 -13.84 12.11 -5.94
CA LEU A 183 -13.58 10.66 -5.93
C LEU A 183 -14.63 9.88 -6.72
N CYS A 184 -15.92 10.14 -6.47
CA CYS A 184 -17.00 9.46 -7.19
C CYS A 184 -16.93 9.73 -8.70
N ARG A 185 -16.73 10.99 -9.12
CA ARG A 185 -16.59 11.32 -10.55
C ARG A 185 -15.44 10.57 -11.21
N ASP A 186 -14.28 10.57 -10.57
CA ASP A 186 -13.10 9.92 -11.12
C ASP A 186 -13.29 8.40 -11.21
N LEU A 187 -13.93 7.78 -10.22
CA LEU A 187 -14.22 6.34 -10.25
C LEU A 187 -15.28 5.97 -11.29
N LEU A 188 -16.34 6.76 -11.43
CA LEU A 188 -17.39 6.55 -12.42
C LEU A 188 -16.84 6.70 -13.84
N ALA A 189 -15.93 7.65 -14.08
CA ALA A 189 -15.29 7.85 -15.38
C ALA A 189 -14.44 6.65 -15.85
N LEU A 190 -14.04 5.75 -14.94
CA LEU A 190 -13.30 4.53 -15.27
C LEU A 190 -14.21 3.36 -15.66
N ILE A 191 -15.51 3.46 -15.39
CA ILE A 191 -16.45 2.38 -15.62
C ILE A 191 -17.13 2.61 -16.98
N ASP A 192 -16.93 1.66 -17.89
CA ASP A 192 -17.45 1.65 -19.26
C ASP A 192 -18.86 1.05 -19.37
N LEU A 193 -19.42 0.58 -18.25
CA LEU A 193 -20.75 -0.04 -18.16
C LEU A 193 -21.69 0.84 -17.33
N SER A 194 -23.00 0.76 -17.61
CA SER A 194 -24.00 1.20 -16.65
C SER A 194 -24.21 0.14 -15.55
N PRO A 195 -24.78 0.50 -14.38
CA PRO A 195 -25.16 -0.47 -13.37
C PRO A 195 -26.06 -1.59 -13.91
N GLN A 196 -27.00 -1.25 -14.81
CA GLN A 196 -27.89 -2.21 -15.43
C GLN A 196 -27.13 -3.21 -16.32
N GLN A 197 -26.27 -2.73 -17.21
CA GLN A 197 -25.46 -3.58 -18.09
C GLN A 197 -24.55 -4.51 -17.27
N ALA A 198 -23.90 -3.96 -16.23
CA ALA A 198 -23.08 -4.75 -15.33
C ALA A 198 -23.89 -5.84 -14.60
N ALA A 199 -25.15 -5.56 -14.22
CA ALA A 199 -26.04 -6.52 -13.57
C ALA A 199 -26.53 -7.63 -14.52
N GLU A 200 -26.74 -7.31 -15.80
CA GLU A 200 -27.08 -8.25 -16.86
C GLU A 200 -25.90 -9.19 -17.15
N GLU A 201 -24.69 -8.64 -17.37
CA GLU A 201 -23.47 -9.44 -17.54
C GLU A 201 -23.17 -10.29 -16.31
N ALA A 202 -23.37 -9.73 -15.12
CA ALA A 202 -23.19 -10.46 -13.87
C ALA A 202 -24.17 -11.62 -13.69
N ALA A 203 -25.35 -11.62 -14.33
CA ALA A 203 -26.28 -12.74 -14.22
C ALA A 203 -25.75 -14.02 -14.89
N VAL A 204 -24.94 -13.85 -15.94
CA VAL A 204 -24.40 -14.94 -16.78
C VAL A 204 -22.87 -15.03 -16.69
N TRP A 205 -22.25 -14.48 -15.64
CA TRP A 205 -20.80 -14.26 -15.60
C TRP A 205 -19.97 -15.54 -15.79
N ARG A 206 -20.49 -16.71 -15.40
CA ARG A 206 -19.80 -18.01 -15.54
C ARG A 206 -19.62 -18.43 -17.00
N GLU A 207 -20.45 -17.91 -17.90
CA GLU A 207 -20.44 -18.19 -19.33
C GLU A 207 -19.60 -17.16 -20.10
N LEU A 208 -19.20 -16.06 -19.45
CA LEU A 208 -18.41 -15.01 -20.08
C LEU A 208 -16.95 -15.43 -20.27
N PRO A 209 -16.26 -14.91 -21.31
CA PRO A 209 -14.82 -15.06 -21.45
C PRO A 209 -14.07 -14.51 -20.23
N GLN A 210 -12.96 -15.15 -19.86
CA GLN A 210 -12.12 -14.77 -18.71
C GLN A 210 -11.78 -13.25 -18.67
N PRO A 211 -11.45 -12.57 -19.78
CA PRO A 211 -11.21 -11.13 -19.76
C PRO A 211 -12.39 -10.30 -19.26
N ARG A 212 -13.65 -10.67 -19.60
CA ARG A 212 -14.86 -9.98 -19.13
C ARG A 212 -15.12 -10.25 -17.65
N ILE A 213 -14.89 -11.47 -17.17
CA ILE A 213 -14.99 -11.78 -15.73
C ILE A 213 -14.00 -10.92 -14.93
N LEU A 214 -12.75 -10.81 -15.38
CA LEU A 214 -11.74 -9.95 -14.75
C LEU A 214 -12.13 -8.47 -14.79
N HIS A 215 -12.75 -8.03 -15.88
CA HIS A 215 -13.27 -6.67 -16.01
C HIS A 215 -14.36 -6.36 -14.98
N LEU A 216 -15.37 -7.23 -14.84
CA LEU A 216 -16.43 -7.09 -13.83
C LEU A 216 -15.86 -7.12 -12.40
N ARG A 217 -14.85 -7.95 -12.13
CA ARG A 217 -14.15 -7.96 -10.83
C ARG A 217 -13.40 -6.66 -10.54
N ARG A 218 -12.82 -6.03 -11.56
CA ARG A 218 -12.18 -4.72 -11.43
C ARG A 218 -13.20 -3.63 -11.15
N ILE A 219 -14.33 -3.61 -11.86
CA ILE A 219 -15.45 -2.70 -11.54
C ILE A 219 -15.90 -2.89 -10.08
N LYS A 220 -16.11 -4.15 -9.66
CA LYS A 220 -16.51 -4.49 -8.28
C LYS A 220 -15.54 -3.96 -7.22
N SER A 221 -14.24 -3.86 -7.54
CA SER A 221 -13.23 -3.36 -6.59
C SER A 221 -13.29 -1.84 -6.40
N LEU A 222 -13.89 -1.09 -7.33
CA LEU A 222 -14.09 0.36 -7.21
C LEU A 222 -15.26 0.71 -6.27
N ILE A 223 -16.31 -0.12 -6.29
CA ILE A 223 -17.60 0.19 -5.63
C ILE A 223 -17.47 0.47 -4.12
N PRO A 224 -16.66 -0.25 -3.32
CA PRO A 224 -16.48 0.06 -1.90
C PRO A 224 -16.04 1.50 -1.63
N TRP A 225 -15.29 2.11 -2.55
CA TRP A 225 -14.76 3.47 -2.38
C TRP A 225 -15.80 4.53 -2.75
N MET A 226 -16.66 4.26 -3.73
CA MET A 226 -17.86 5.08 -3.98
C MET A 226 -18.83 5.01 -2.80
N ALA A 227 -19.06 3.81 -2.25
CA ALA A 227 -19.88 3.62 -1.07
C ALA A 227 -19.31 4.34 0.18
N ALA A 228 -17.99 4.44 0.30
CA ALA A 228 -17.35 5.20 1.38
C ALA A 228 -17.53 6.73 1.22
N ALA A 229 -17.67 7.23 -0.02
CA ALA A 229 -17.95 8.63 -0.30
C ALA A 229 -19.43 9.00 -0.14
N ARG A 230 -20.34 8.04 -0.35
CA ARG A 230 -21.81 8.24 -0.36
C ARG A 230 -22.38 9.02 0.85
N PRO A 231 -21.97 8.78 2.11
CA PRO A 231 -22.48 9.53 3.26
C PRO A 231 -22.13 11.02 3.26
N HIS A 232 -21.21 11.45 2.39
CA HIS A 232 -20.73 12.83 2.28
C HIS A 232 -21.30 13.56 1.05
N LEU A 233 -22.14 12.90 0.26
CA LEU A 233 -22.83 13.48 -0.87
C LEU A 233 -24.25 13.89 -0.47
N GLN A 234 -24.77 14.93 -1.12
CA GLN A 234 -26.16 15.34 -0.92
C GLN A 234 -27.11 14.30 -1.54
N ASP A 235 -28.25 14.01 -0.92
CA ASP A 235 -29.16 12.97 -1.43
C ASP A 235 -29.76 13.27 -2.80
N ALA A 236 -29.87 14.55 -3.17
CA ALA A 236 -30.31 14.98 -4.49
C ALA A 236 -29.18 15.04 -5.54
N ASP A 237 -27.94 14.70 -5.17
CA ASP A 237 -26.79 14.70 -6.07
C ASP A 237 -26.85 13.47 -7.01
N PRO A 238 -26.75 13.63 -8.33
CA PRO A 238 -26.63 12.52 -9.28
C PRO A 238 -25.49 11.53 -8.94
N LEU A 239 -24.42 12.00 -8.29
CA LEU A 239 -23.33 11.14 -7.83
C LEU A 239 -23.75 10.24 -6.67
N ALA A 240 -24.65 10.69 -5.80
CA ALA A 240 -25.20 9.90 -4.72
C ALA A 240 -26.08 8.77 -5.29
N GLU A 241 -26.95 9.09 -6.25
CA GLU A 241 -27.78 8.10 -6.97
C GLU A 241 -26.91 7.07 -7.69
N ALA A 242 -25.87 7.51 -8.40
CA ALA A 242 -24.95 6.61 -9.08
C ALA A 242 -24.21 5.69 -8.10
N ALA A 243 -23.73 6.21 -6.97
CA ALA A 243 -23.08 5.42 -5.94
C ALA A 243 -24.02 4.37 -5.32
N ASP A 244 -25.30 4.72 -5.10
CA ASP A 244 -26.32 3.82 -4.59
C ASP A 244 -26.65 2.71 -5.61
N ALA A 245 -26.83 3.07 -6.88
CA ALA A 245 -27.07 2.12 -7.97
C ALA A 245 -25.93 1.10 -8.13
N TRP A 246 -24.68 1.55 -8.10
CA TRP A 246 -23.52 0.66 -8.14
C TRP A 246 -23.41 -0.21 -6.89
N SER A 247 -23.69 0.35 -5.72
CA SER A 247 -23.70 -0.40 -4.46
C SER A 247 -24.73 -1.54 -4.46
N ALA A 248 -25.89 -1.33 -5.08
CA ALA A 248 -26.92 -2.36 -5.25
C ALA A 248 -26.50 -3.51 -6.19
N VAL A 249 -25.70 -3.21 -7.22
CA VAL A 249 -25.21 -4.22 -8.19
C VAL A 249 -24.03 -5.02 -7.65
N ARG A 250 -23.23 -4.45 -6.74
CA ARG A 250 -22.01 -5.06 -6.20
C ARG A 250 -22.14 -6.53 -5.74
N PRO A 251 -23.19 -6.96 -5.02
CA PRO A 251 -23.32 -8.34 -4.56
C PRO A 251 -23.49 -9.36 -5.69
N ARG A 252 -23.96 -8.91 -6.86
CA ARG A 252 -24.19 -9.75 -8.05
C ARG A 252 -22.92 -9.96 -8.88
N LEU A 253 -21.98 -9.02 -8.81
CA LEU A 253 -20.73 -9.08 -9.57
C LEU A 253 -19.83 -10.25 -9.09
N PRO A 254 -18.99 -10.83 -9.98
CA PRO A 254 -18.12 -11.99 -9.70
C PRO A 254 -16.89 -11.72 -8.80
#